data_AF-A0A660PFF0-F1
#
_entry.id   AF-A0A660PFF0-F1
#
_cell.length_a   1.000
_cell.length_b   1.000
_cell.length_c   1.000
_cell.angle_alpha   90.00
_cell.angle_beta   90.00
_cell.angle_gamma   90.00
#
_symmetry.space_group_name_H-M   'P 1'
#
loop_
_entity.id
_entity.type
_entity.pdbx_description
1 polymer ?
#
loop_
_entity_poly.entity_id
_entity_poly.type
_entity_poly.pdbx_seq_one_letter_code
_entity_poly.pdbx_strand_id
1 'polypeptide(L)'
;MEDYRIKIKLKSLTGTYWQSDTIFGHLCWQVAYGVLDVNIEDFLKPFRERKPPFVLSDGFPEGLLPRPMLALKLKKAKTPEEYNEVKRKKKAPYYKFDDFLTVSRGGEMKNIPPDNPWRPIITLHASIDRIN
;
A
#
# COMPACT_ATOMS: atom_id res chain seq x y z
N MET A 1 20.52 3.36 6.17
CA MET A 1 19.13 3.20 6.61
C MET A 1 18.87 1.72 6.65
N GLU A 2 18.40 1.21 7.79
CA GLU A 2 18.02 -0.19 7.91
C GLU A 2 16.52 -0.32 7.63
N ASP A 3 16.16 -1.22 6.73
CA ASP A 3 14.77 -1.45 6.34
C ASP A 3 14.22 -2.66 7.10
N TYR A 4 13.15 -2.44 7.85
CA TYR A 4 12.45 -3.49 8.58
C TYR A 4 11.18 -3.90 7.83
N ARG A 5 10.93 -5.21 7.74
CA ARG A 5 9.74 -5.76 7.08
C ARG A 5 8.82 -6.40 8.11
N ILE A 6 7.68 -5.75 8.34
CA ILE A 6 6.63 -6.26 9.23
C ILE A 6 5.58 -6.97 8.38
N LYS A 7 5.30 -8.24 8.67
CA LYS A 7 4.23 -9.01 8.01
C LYS A 7 3.03 -9.11 8.93
N ILE A 8 1.86 -8.75 8.42
CA ILE A 8 0.61 -8.75 9.17
C ILE A 8 -0.37 -9.69 8.46
N LYS A 9 -0.85 -10.71 9.18
CA LYS A 9 -1.91 -11.60 8.69
C LYS A 9 -3.25 -11.10 9.19
N LEU A 10 -4.07 -10.58 8.28
CA LEU A 10 -5.43 -10.15 8.59
C LEU A 10 -6.27 -11.36 9.04
N LYS A 11 -6.97 -11.22 10.16
CA LYS A 11 -7.91 -12.23 10.68
C LYS A 11 -9.38 -11.93 10.31
N SER A 12 -9.65 -10.75 9.76
CA SER A 12 -10.96 -10.26 9.37
C SER A 12 -10.86 -9.26 8.23
N LEU A 13 -12.01 -8.84 7.69
CA LEU A 13 -12.10 -7.73 6.74
C LEU A 13 -11.60 -6.43 7.38
N THR A 14 -11.07 -5.53 6.55
CA THR A 14 -10.61 -4.19 6.97
C THR A 14 -11.50 -3.15 6.33
N GLY A 15 -11.86 -2.10 7.08
CA GLY A 15 -12.73 -1.03 6.56
C GLY A 15 -12.03 -0.11 5.55
N THR A 16 -10.71 0.03 5.67
CA THR A 16 -9.87 0.86 4.80
C THR A 16 -8.60 0.11 4.39
N TYR A 17 -7.91 0.64 3.38
CA TYR A 17 -6.55 0.20 3.04
C TYR A 17 -5.57 0.63 4.15
N TRP A 18 -4.46 -0.10 4.27
CA TRP A 18 -3.44 0.12 5.29
C TRP A 18 -2.49 1.26 4.89
N GLN A 19 -2.99 2.49 4.87
CA GLN A 19 -2.20 3.66 4.54
C GLN A 19 -1.25 4.01 5.70
N SER A 20 -0.06 4.52 5.37
CA SER A 20 1.01 4.83 6.33
C SER A 20 0.58 5.83 7.40
N ASP A 21 -0.22 6.84 7.04
CA ASP A 21 -0.81 7.82 7.94
C ASP A 21 -1.78 7.20 8.96
N THR A 22 -2.60 6.24 8.52
CA THR A 22 -3.52 5.46 9.37
C THR A 22 -2.75 4.61 10.37
N ILE A 23 -1.70 3.91 9.91
CA ILE A 23 -0.84 3.10 10.79
C ILE A 23 -0.12 4.01 11.80
N PHE A 24 0.43 5.14 11.35
CA PHE A 24 1.08 6.10 12.25
C PHE A 24 0.10 6.64 13.30
N GLY A 25 -1.13 6.99 12.90
CA GLY A 25 -2.19 7.40 13.81
C GLY A 25 -2.52 6.32 14.86
N HIS A 26 -2.57 5.05 14.46
CA HIS A 26 -2.73 3.95 15.41
C HIS A 26 -1.57 3.84 16.40
N LEU A 27 -0.33 4.03 15.97
CA LEU A 27 0.83 4.05 16.88
C LEU A 27 0.72 5.22 17.88
N CYS A 28 0.31 6.41 17.43
CA CYS A 28 0.04 7.54 18.31
C CYS A 28 -1.02 7.20 19.37
N TRP A 29 -2.09 6.51 18.98
CA TRP A 29 -3.10 6.06 19.94
C TRP A 29 -2.55 5.04 20.95
N GLN A 30 -1.70 4.09 20.53
CA GLN A 30 -1.07 3.17 21.48
C GLN A 30 -0.23 3.91 22.53
N VAL A 31 0.53 4.93 22.11
CA VAL A 31 1.27 5.81 23.02
C VAL A 31 0.33 6.56 23.95
N ALA A 32 -0.72 7.20 23.42
CA ALA A 32 -1.69 7.96 24.20
C ALA A 32 -2.45 7.10 25.24
N TYR A 33 -2.65 5.82 24.95
CA TYR A 33 -3.24 4.85 25.89
C TYR A 33 -2.22 4.26 26.88
N GLY A 34 -0.96 4.69 26.86
CA GLY A 34 0.06 4.24 27.80
C GLY A 34 0.58 2.82 27.54
N VAL A 35 0.42 2.29 26.32
CA VAL A 35 0.98 0.97 25.93
C VAL A 35 2.51 1.02 25.90
N LEU A 36 3.06 2.19 25.58
CA LEU A 36 4.49 2.46 25.61
C LEU A 36 4.79 3.39 26.79
N ASP A 37 5.94 3.18 27.44
CA ASP A 37 6.44 4.04 28.53
C ASP A 37 7.05 5.34 27.97
N VAL A 38 6.24 6.09 27.23
CA VAL A 38 6.58 7.39 26.64
C VAL A 38 5.30 8.21 26.49
N ASN A 39 5.37 9.51 26.74
CA ASN A 39 4.23 10.39 26.47
C ASN A 39 4.13 10.75 24.97
N ILE A 40 2.97 11.22 24.55
CA ILE A 40 2.70 11.51 23.13
C ILE A 40 3.53 12.71 22.61
N GLU A 41 3.83 13.68 23.47
CA GLU A 41 4.66 14.84 23.13
C GLU A 41 6.09 14.43 22.77
N ASP A 42 6.72 13.60 23.60
CA ASP A 42 8.07 13.09 23.39
C ASP A 42 8.13 12.15 22.19
N PHE A 43 7.10 11.31 22.00
CA PHE A 43 6.99 10.46 20.83
C PHE A 43 6.95 11.27 19.52
N LEU A 44 6.19 12.37 19.49
CA LEU A 44 5.99 13.20 18.28
C LEU A 44 7.10 14.23 18.05
N LYS A 45 7.83 14.64 19.10
CA LYS A 45 8.89 15.65 19.03
C LYS A 45 9.89 15.43 17.89
N PRO A 46 10.54 14.25 17.73
CA PRO A 46 11.53 14.06 16.67
C PRO A 46 10.92 14.16 15.25
N PHE A 47 9.66 13.77 15.07
CA PHE A 47 8.96 13.94 13.79
C PHE A 47 8.75 15.42 13.45
N ARG A 48 8.34 16.24 14.43
CA ARG A 48 8.16 17.69 14.26
C ARG A 48 9.48 18.42 13.99
N GLU A 49 10.57 17.95 14.60
CA GLU A 49 11.92 18.48 14.41
C GLU A 49 12.59 18.00 13.10
N ARG A 50 11.84 17.31 12.21
CA ARG A 50 12.35 16.74 10.96
C ARG A 50 13.51 15.74 11.16
N LYS A 51 13.54 15.08 12.31
CA LYS A 51 14.47 13.99 12.65
C LYS A 51 13.70 12.73 13.03
N PRO A 52 12.79 12.24 12.16
CA PRO A 52 11.95 11.12 12.51
C PRO A 52 12.81 9.87 12.77
N PRO A 53 12.59 9.13 13.88
CA PRO A 53 13.36 7.93 14.18
C PRO A 53 13.06 6.79 13.20
N PHE A 54 11.91 6.82 12.54
CA PHE A 54 11.51 5.87 11.51
C PHE A 54 10.60 6.52 10.45
N VAL A 55 10.45 5.86 9.31
CA VAL A 55 9.48 6.18 8.27
C VAL A 55 8.68 4.93 7.96
N LEU A 56 7.38 5.08 7.70
CA LEU A 56 6.49 3.99 7.34
C LEU A 56 6.16 4.06 5.85
N SER A 57 6.13 2.91 5.20
CA SER A 57 5.44 2.77 3.91
C SER A 57 3.96 2.47 4.14
N ASP A 58 3.16 2.61 3.09
CA ASP A 58 1.84 1.99 3.07
C ASP A 58 1.99 0.46 3.18
N GLY A 59 0.95 -0.19 3.71
CA GLY A 59 0.81 -1.63 3.71
C GLY A 59 0.42 -2.14 2.33
N PHE A 60 1.19 -3.09 1.81
CA PHE A 60 0.94 -3.74 0.53
C PHE A 60 0.95 -5.27 0.69
N PRO A 61 0.30 -6.00 -0.24
CA PRO A 61 0.28 -7.45 -0.21
C PRO A 61 1.68 -8.06 -0.22
N GLU A 62 1.85 -9.18 0.47
CA GLU A 62 3.15 -9.83 0.60
C GLU A 62 3.75 -10.20 -0.77
N GLY A 63 5.03 -9.89 -0.95
CA GLY A 63 5.79 -10.18 -2.17
C GLY A 63 5.49 -9.24 -3.35
N LEU A 64 4.56 -8.29 -3.17
CA LEU A 64 4.16 -7.32 -4.18
C LEU A 64 4.50 -5.90 -3.75
N LEU A 65 4.79 -5.03 -4.71
CA LEU A 65 5.02 -3.60 -4.51
C LEU A 65 4.04 -2.79 -5.34
N PRO A 66 3.63 -1.60 -4.88
CA PRO A 66 2.76 -0.72 -5.65
C PRO A 66 3.42 -0.35 -6.96
N ARG A 67 2.61 -0.23 -8.02
CA ARG A 67 3.10 0.22 -9.32
C ARG A 67 3.78 1.60 -9.18
N PRO A 68 5.02 1.77 -9.67
CA PRO A 68 5.68 3.06 -9.65
C PRO A 68 4.98 4.04 -10.58
N MET A 69 4.88 5.31 -10.15
CA MET A 69 4.35 6.42 -10.94
C MET A 69 5.36 6.93 -11.97
N LEU A 70 5.95 6.00 -12.72
CA LEU A 70 6.93 6.29 -13.78
C LEU A 70 6.34 5.92 -15.14
N ALA A 71 6.86 6.56 -16.18
CA ALA A 71 6.53 6.20 -17.55
C ALA A 71 7.03 4.77 -17.85
N LEU A 72 6.11 3.84 -18.06
CA LEU A 72 6.45 2.47 -18.39
C LEU A 72 6.98 2.40 -19.82
N LYS A 73 8.17 1.84 -19.99
CA LYS A 73 8.64 1.41 -21.31
C LYS A 73 7.91 0.12 -21.68
N LEU A 74 6.91 0.25 -22.55
CA LEU A 74 6.13 -0.87 -23.08
C LEU A 74 6.32 -0.95 -24.59
N LYS A 75 6.40 -2.17 -25.13
CA LYS A 75 6.41 -2.41 -26.58
C LYS A 75 5.12 -1.92 -27.23
N LYS A 76 5.22 -1.45 -28.48
CA LYS A 76 4.05 -1.18 -29.31
C LYS A 76 3.41 -2.52 -29.69
N ALA A 77 2.14 -2.69 -29.35
CA ALA A 77 1.36 -3.85 -29.75
C ALA A 77 1.06 -3.80 -31.25
N LYS A 78 1.17 -4.95 -31.91
CA LYS A 78 0.83 -5.17 -33.32
C LYS A 78 -0.40 -6.07 -33.47
N THR A 79 -0.70 -6.89 -32.47
CA THR A 79 -1.87 -7.77 -32.45
C THR A 79 -2.85 -7.39 -31.33
N PRO A 80 -4.13 -7.80 -31.41
CA PRO A 80 -5.10 -7.60 -30.32
C PRO A 80 -4.67 -8.26 -29.00
N GLU A 81 -4.01 -9.41 -29.06
CA GLU A 81 -3.51 -10.14 -27.90
C GLU A 81 -2.40 -9.34 -27.19
N GLU A 82 -1.41 -8.86 -27.94
CA GLU A 82 -0.34 -8.00 -27.42
C GLU A 82 -0.90 -6.71 -26.81
N TYR A 83 -1.95 -6.14 -27.42
CA TYR A 83 -2.61 -4.94 -26.90
C TYR A 83 -3.21 -5.19 -25.51
N ASN A 84 -3.89 -6.34 -25.32
CA ASN A 84 -4.45 -6.71 -24.04
C ASN A 84 -3.37 -6.91 -22.97
N GLU A 85 -2.22 -7.49 -23.32
CA GLU A 85 -1.10 -7.63 -22.39
C GLU A 85 -0.49 -6.29 -21.98
N VAL A 86 -0.24 -5.40 -22.95
CA VAL A 86 0.27 -4.05 -22.70
C VAL A 86 -0.71 -3.27 -21.82
N LYS A 87 -2.01 -3.38 -22.08
CA LYS A 87 -3.06 -2.76 -21.27
C LYS A 87 -3.09 -3.33 -19.85
N ARG A 88 -2.94 -4.64 -19.68
CA ARG A 88 -2.85 -5.30 -18.36
C ARG A 88 -1.62 -4.82 -17.59
N LYS A 89 -0.44 -4.81 -18.23
CA LYS A 89 0.80 -4.26 -17.64
C LYS A 89 0.64 -2.81 -17.21
N LYS A 90 -0.01 -1.98 -18.03
CA LYS A 90 -0.27 -0.57 -17.73
C LYS A 90 -1.30 -0.36 -16.62
N LYS A 91 -2.24 -1.27 -16.41
CA LYS A 91 -3.31 -1.09 -15.41
C LYS A 91 -3.07 -1.83 -14.10
N ALA A 92 -2.08 -2.72 -14.05
CA ALA A 92 -1.80 -3.49 -12.84
C ALA A 92 -1.41 -2.56 -11.67
N PRO A 93 -2.08 -2.70 -10.50
CA PRO A 93 -1.80 -1.88 -9.33
C PRO A 93 -0.53 -2.33 -8.59
N TYR A 94 -0.12 -3.59 -8.76
CA TYR A 94 0.99 -4.20 -8.04
C TYR A 94 1.92 -4.98 -8.96
N TYR A 95 3.23 -4.89 -8.69
CA TYR A 95 4.29 -5.61 -9.39
C TYR A 95 5.03 -6.54 -8.42
N LYS A 96 5.65 -7.60 -8.95
CA LYS A 96 6.64 -8.37 -8.18
C LYS A 96 7.87 -7.50 -7.92
N PHE A 97 8.62 -7.83 -6.86
CA PHE A 97 9.81 -7.09 -6.46
C PHE A 97 10.82 -6.86 -7.60
N ASP A 98 11.17 -7.91 -8.35
CA ASP A 98 12.15 -7.83 -9.43
C ASP A 98 11.69 -6.94 -10.60
N ASP A 99 10.41 -7.02 -10.95
CA ASP A 99 9.81 -6.16 -11.98
C ASP A 99 9.73 -4.71 -11.51
N PHE A 100 9.38 -4.47 -10.24
CA PHE A 100 9.38 -3.14 -9.65
C PHE A 100 10.77 -2.49 -9.74
N LEU A 101 11.83 -3.21 -9.37
CA LEU A 101 13.20 -2.72 -9.49
C LEU A 101 13.61 -2.46 -10.94
N THR A 102 13.25 -3.37 -11.84
CA THR A 102 13.55 -3.25 -13.27
C THR A 102 12.90 -2.00 -13.85
N VAL A 103 11.61 -1.81 -13.60
CA VAL A 103 10.83 -0.66 -14.08
C VAL A 103 11.33 0.64 -13.46
N SER A 104 11.62 0.64 -12.15
CA SER A 104 12.12 1.83 -11.44
C SER A 104 13.47 2.31 -11.97
N ARG A 105 14.27 1.41 -12.55
CA ARG A 105 15.54 1.72 -13.24
C ARG A 105 15.35 2.05 -14.73
N GLY A 106 14.12 2.21 -15.19
CA GLY A 106 13.80 2.51 -16.59
C GLY A 106 13.95 1.31 -17.53
N GLY A 107 13.94 0.09 -17.00
CA GLY A 107 13.88 -1.16 -17.77
C GLY A 107 12.46 -1.54 -18.18
N GLU A 108 12.34 -2.59 -18.99
CA GLU A 108 11.06 -3.16 -19.40
C GLU A 108 10.62 -4.27 -18.44
N MET A 109 9.33 -4.29 -18.10
CA MET A 109 8.73 -5.32 -17.27
C MET A 109 8.73 -6.68 -18.00
N LYS A 110 9.32 -7.69 -17.36
CA LYS A 110 9.47 -9.03 -17.94
C LYS A 110 8.23 -9.86 -17.71
N ASN A 111 7.75 -9.91 -16.47
CA ASN A 111 6.66 -10.81 -16.13
C ASN A 111 5.28 -10.20 -16.40
N ILE A 112 4.28 -11.07 -16.41
CA ILE A 112 2.89 -10.68 -16.33
C ILE A 112 2.64 -10.23 -14.88
N PRO A 113 2.10 -9.03 -14.66
CA PRO A 113 1.79 -8.59 -13.31
C PRO A 113 0.67 -9.46 -12.71
N PRO A 114 0.72 -9.73 -11.41
CA PRO A 114 -0.33 -10.46 -10.72
C PRO A 114 -1.63 -9.65 -10.66
N ASP A 115 -2.74 -10.35 -10.46
CA ASP A 115 -4.03 -9.72 -10.20
C ASP A 115 -4.03 -8.99 -8.85
N ASN A 116 -4.93 -8.02 -8.71
CA ASN A 116 -5.11 -7.33 -7.43
C ASN A 116 -5.63 -8.32 -6.37
N PRO A 117 -4.89 -8.56 -5.28
CA PRO A 117 -5.35 -9.48 -4.24
C PRO A 117 -6.47 -8.89 -3.38
N TRP A 118 -6.64 -7.56 -3.37
CA TRP A 118 -7.73 -6.91 -2.65
C TRP A 118 -9.05 -7.10 -3.38
N ARG A 119 -10.05 -7.55 -2.62
CA ARG A 119 -11.42 -7.73 -3.12
C ARG A 119 -12.35 -6.80 -2.35
N PRO A 120 -12.92 -5.77 -3.01
CA PRO A 120 -13.90 -4.92 -2.35
C PRO A 120 -15.18 -5.73 -2.09
N ILE A 121 -15.72 -5.61 -0.87
CA ILE A 121 -17.03 -6.14 -0.51
C ILE A 121 -17.91 -4.93 -0.21
N ILE A 122 -19.02 -4.82 -0.94
CA ILE A 122 -19.99 -3.74 -0.75
C ILE A 122 -21.22 -4.35 -0.08
N THR A 123 -21.48 -3.92 1.16
CA THR A 123 -22.65 -4.36 1.93
C THR A 123 -23.65 -3.21 2.04
N LEU A 124 -24.85 -3.42 1.52
CA LEU A 124 -25.95 -2.45 1.65
C LEU A 124 -26.50 -2.53 3.07
N HIS A 125 -26.63 -1.37 3.74
CA HIS A 125 -27.25 -1.25 5.05
C HIS A 125 -28.55 -0.48 4.90
N ALA A 126 -29.63 -0.99 5.48
CA ALA A 126 -30.88 -0.25 5.60
C ALA A 126 -30.87 0.56 6.91
N SER A 127 -31.24 1.83 6.84
CA SER A 127 -31.54 2.64 8.02
C SER A 127 -33.06 2.78 8.14
N ILE A 128 -33.60 2.55 9.33
CA ILE A 128 -35.00 2.84 9.64
C ILE A 128 -35.01 4.12 10.47
N ASP A 129 -35.56 5.19 9.91
CA ASP A 129 -35.77 6.42 10.66
C ASP A 129 -36.90 6.20 11.66
N ARG A 130 -36.58 6.39 12.95
CA ARG A 130 -37.59 6.43 14.00
C ARG A 130 -38.11 7.86 14.11
N ILE A 131 -39.11 8.20 13.29
CA ILE A 131 -39.90 9.41 13.51
C ILE A 131 -40.98 9.05 14.54
N ASN A 132 -40.91 9.65 15.73
CA ASN A 132 -41.99 9.75 16.71
C ASN A 132 -42.39 11.22 16.82
#